data_AF-A0A9X1MIW3-F1
#
_entry.id   AF-A0A9X1MIW3-F1
#
_cell.length_a   1.000
_cell.length_b   1.000
_cell.length_c   1.000
_cell.angle_alpha   90.00
_cell.angle_beta   90.00
_cell.angle_gamma   90.00
#
_symmetry.space_group_name_H-M   'P 1'
#
loop_
_entity.id
_entity.type
_entity.pdbx_description
1 polymer ?
#
loop_
_entity_poly.entity_id
_entity_poly.type
_entity_poly.pdbx_seq_one_letter_code
_entity_poly.pdbx_strand_id
1 'polypeptide(L)'
;MANKQKRKQSIDNDRYFRDHLTRLGLDTVEQYRAWCADNGFSDKLRKTEHQRHLEGAHADRMRAHRRLLCKKRDARRQAERLLAIARGEIDARQVSDPAQQRFAESVRQTRCKQEPLAELLKHLLRQRASFLDGAPFYQDDGRIDGNSALEALPLLATFSDQWVRPLDDWAPTSRSGRKQFLSLLHHLLVRYGDMPAFFHRVWFAGHGTEAARQRRWYVRVGAGENFRQCDAPIPFTKRMAHYFLTAPDDASVNEAIRWGQVLGLGGNARLAKAILRTRLTGTFAHDQFWTTVIQWLIRNPLNDLTQVGPIIDYIHFQRFQVAYYYLDGDRNEAGPARQPNFTMKGRSPKSLLREVNRWHVRLECNSAFDVPSWKPSGYPPFDVLKMSKSGTEQLWSIREICSAKELVAEGRKMHHCVATYAWTCSRGERSIWRMEVESSGLHEKALTLEVDVATRTIVQARGKWNRLATDAERAVLREWGATAGLKLGKYA
;
A
#
# COMPACT_ATOMS: atom_id res chain seq x y z
N MET A 1 26.80 9.26 73.02
CA MET A 1 26.00 8.70 71.90
C MET A 1 25.53 9.75 70.88
N ALA A 2 25.27 11.00 71.26
CA ALA A 2 24.83 12.09 70.37
C ALA A 2 25.74 12.39 69.15
N ASN A 3 27.06 12.15 69.25
CA ASN A 3 28.02 12.44 68.17
C ASN A 3 28.00 11.39 67.03
N LYS A 4 27.58 10.15 67.31
CA LYS A 4 27.35 9.11 66.27
C LYS A 4 26.05 9.38 65.50
N GLN A 5 25.00 9.86 66.17
CA GLN A 5 23.71 10.21 65.55
C GLN A 5 23.81 11.45 64.65
N LYS A 6 24.47 12.53 65.11
CA LYS A 6 24.76 13.72 64.26
C LYS A 6 25.62 13.38 63.03
N ARG A 7 26.60 12.48 63.18
CA ARG A 7 27.46 12.03 62.06
C ARG A 7 26.73 11.12 61.07
N LYS A 8 25.74 10.34 61.50
CA LYS A 8 24.90 9.51 60.63
C LYS A 8 23.98 10.39 59.75
N GLN A 9 23.38 11.44 60.32
CA GLN A 9 22.55 12.43 59.61
C GLN A 9 23.33 13.25 58.57
N SER A 10 24.62 13.51 58.79
CA SER A 10 25.46 14.31 57.87
C SER A 10 25.80 13.61 56.55
N ILE A 11 25.83 12.28 56.51
CA ILE A 11 26.14 11.52 55.28
C ILE A 11 24.87 11.21 54.49
N ASP A 12 23.74 11.04 55.16
CA ASP A 12 22.42 10.88 54.54
C ASP A 12 21.95 12.14 53.78
N ASN A 13 22.48 13.30 54.20
CA ASN A 13 22.26 14.59 53.54
C ASN A 13 23.30 14.96 52.47
N ASP A 14 24.28 14.11 52.19
CA ASP A 14 25.28 14.32 51.15
C ASP A 14 24.65 14.10 49.76
N ARG A 15 24.51 15.19 48.99
CA ARG A 15 23.94 15.18 47.64
C ARG A 15 24.62 14.16 46.73
N TYR A 16 25.95 14.04 46.81
CA TYR A 16 26.72 13.11 45.99
C TYR A 16 26.44 11.64 46.35
N PHE A 17 26.09 11.37 47.60
CA PHE A 17 25.71 10.02 48.03
C PHE A 17 24.29 9.69 47.60
N ARG A 18 23.33 10.62 47.70
CA ARG A 18 21.96 10.40 47.18
C ARG A 18 21.91 10.21 45.66
N ASP A 19 22.72 10.97 44.92
CA ASP A 19 22.85 10.78 43.47
C ASP A 19 23.41 9.38 43.13
N HIS A 20 24.36 8.88 43.93
CA HIS A 20 24.89 7.52 43.79
C HIS A 20 23.84 6.45 44.14
N LEU A 21 23.08 6.61 45.23
CA LEU A 21 21.97 5.73 45.58
C LEU A 21 20.94 5.65 44.44
N THR A 22 20.58 6.81 43.88
CA THR A 22 19.66 6.92 42.74
C THR A 22 20.24 6.21 41.51
N ARG A 23 21.54 6.38 41.22
CA ARG A 23 22.23 5.66 40.14
C ARG A 23 22.24 4.14 40.35
N LEU A 24 22.30 3.66 41.58
CA LEU A 24 22.19 2.23 41.90
C LEU A 24 20.74 1.72 41.87
N GLY A 25 19.75 2.62 41.91
CA GLY A 25 18.32 2.31 41.98
C GLY A 25 17.89 1.88 43.38
N LEU A 26 18.50 2.50 44.40
CA LEU A 26 18.28 2.24 45.82
C LEU A 26 17.78 3.53 46.47
N ASP A 27 16.85 3.39 47.41
CA ASP A 27 16.18 4.52 48.05
C ASP A 27 16.68 4.77 49.48
N THR A 28 17.32 3.77 50.10
CA THR A 28 17.79 3.87 51.50
C THR A 28 19.24 3.42 51.71
N VAL A 29 19.85 3.91 52.79
CA VAL A 29 21.19 3.53 53.24
C VAL A 29 21.26 2.04 53.59
N GLU A 30 20.20 1.51 54.17
CA GLU A 30 20.06 0.10 54.53
C GLU A 30 20.08 -0.77 53.26
N GLN A 31 19.34 -0.37 52.22
CA GLN A 31 19.36 -1.05 50.92
C GLN A 31 20.75 -0.99 50.28
N TYR A 32 21.46 0.13 50.39
CA TYR A 32 22.83 0.27 49.89
C TYR A 32 23.82 -0.66 50.59
N ARG A 33 23.77 -0.76 51.92
CA ARG A 33 24.65 -1.65 52.68
C ARG A 33 24.39 -3.11 52.34
N ALA A 34 23.12 -3.51 52.28
CA ALA A 34 22.73 -4.85 51.85
C ALA A 34 23.23 -5.14 50.43
N TRP A 35 22.99 -4.22 49.49
CA TRP A 35 23.46 -4.35 48.11
C TRP A 35 24.98 -4.45 48.01
N CYS A 36 25.74 -3.69 48.82
CA CYS A 36 27.19 -3.80 48.86
C CYS A 36 27.63 -5.18 49.35
N ALA A 37 27.05 -5.67 50.45
CA ALA A 37 27.35 -6.99 51.00
C ALA A 37 27.07 -8.11 49.98
N ASP A 38 25.90 -8.07 49.32
CA ASP A 38 25.46 -9.07 48.34
C ASP A 38 26.34 -9.09 47.08
N ASN A 39 27.00 -7.99 46.76
CA ASN A 39 27.80 -7.83 45.54
C ASN A 39 29.31 -7.75 45.79
N GLY A 40 29.77 -8.04 47.02
CA GLY A 40 31.19 -8.08 47.38
C GLY A 40 31.87 -6.72 47.54
N PHE A 41 31.10 -5.64 47.73
CA PHE A 41 31.62 -4.30 48.01
C PHE A 41 31.60 -4.02 49.52
N SER A 42 32.51 -3.15 49.97
CA SER A 42 32.54 -2.66 51.35
C SER A 42 31.21 -2.01 51.74
N ASP A 43 30.71 -2.20 52.96
CA ASP A 43 29.47 -1.61 53.49
C ASP A 43 29.64 -0.17 54.03
N LYS A 44 30.87 0.36 53.98
CA LYS A 44 31.21 1.71 54.44
C LYS A 44 30.54 2.78 53.57
N LEU A 45 29.94 3.80 54.18
CA LEU A 45 29.26 4.89 53.43
C LEU A 45 30.22 5.90 52.79
N ARG A 46 31.43 6.03 53.35
CA ARG A 46 32.52 6.82 52.76
C ARG A 46 33.39 5.91 51.91
N LYS A 47 33.38 6.17 50.61
CA LYS A 47 34.14 5.44 49.60
C LYS A 47 34.82 6.44 48.68
N THR A 48 35.95 6.04 48.11
CA THR A 48 36.63 6.86 47.10
C THR A 48 35.77 6.94 45.84
N GLU A 49 36.01 7.95 45.02
CA GLU A 49 35.34 8.10 43.73
C GLU A 49 35.53 6.84 42.85
N HIS A 50 36.72 6.26 42.86
CA HIS A 50 37.02 5.00 42.17
C HIS A 50 36.14 3.83 42.66
N GLN A 51 35.96 3.68 43.96
CA GLN A 51 35.09 2.64 44.53
C GLN A 51 33.62 2.83 44.12
N ARG A 52 33.11 4.08 44.17
CA ARG A 52 31.75 4.40 43.71
C ARG A 52 31.59 4.18 42.20
N HIS A 53 32.63 4.45 41.41
CA HIS A 53 32.65 4.15 39.97
C HIS A 53 32.54 2.64 39.71
N LEU A 54 33.31 1.81 40.42
CA LEU A 54 33.24 0.34 40.31
C LEU A 54 31.86 -0.21 40.67
N GLU A 55 31.23 0.34 41.71
CA GLU A 55 29.85 0.01 42.10
C GLU A 55 28.85 0.38 41.01
N GLY A 56 28.96 1.60 40.48
CA GLY A 56 28.13 2.07 39.37
C GLY A 56 28.25 1.16 38.15
N ALA A 57 29.49 0.83 37.75
CA ALA A 57 29.76 -0.08 36.64
C ALA A 57 29.20 -1.49 36.87
N HIS A 58 29.28 -2.01 38.10
CA HIS A 58 28.69 -3.30 38.46
C HIS A 58 27.17 -3.29 38.40
N ALA A 59 26.53 -2.26 38.96
CA ALA A 59 25.08 -2.09 38.86
C ALA A 59 24.61 -1.93 37.41
N ASP A 60 25.36 -1.22 36.57
CA ASP A 60 25.12 -1.09 35.13
C ASP A 60 25.19 -2.45 34.43
N ARG A 61 26.20 -3.28 34.72
CA ARG A 61 26.31 -4.66 34.21
C ARG A 61 25.14 -5.54 34.65
N MET A 62 24.78 -5.50 35.93
CA MET A 62 23.64 -6.25 36.48
C MET A 62 22.32 -5.86 35.83
N ARG A 63 22.07 -4.56 35.63
CA ARG A 63 20.90 -4.05 34.91
C ARG A 63 20.89 -4.50 33.45
N ALA A 64 22.02 -4.42 32.76
CA ALA A 64 22.15 -4.88 31.38
C ALA A 64 21.85 -6.40 31.28
N HIS A 65 22.38 -7.20 32.21
CA HIS A 65 22.12 -8.63 32.28
C HIS A 65 20.64 -8.93 32.55
N ARG A 66 20.02 -8.25 33.53
CA ARG A 66 18.58 -8.40 33.82
C ARG A 66 17.71 -8.03 32.61
N ARG A 67 18.04 -6.93 31.93
CA ARG A 67 17.36 -6.51 30.68
C ARG A 67 17.52 -7.57 29.58
N LEU A 68 18.71 -8.15 29.43
CA LEU A 68 18.96 -9.24 28.47
C LEU A 68 18.10 -10.47 28.78
N LEU A 69 18.02 -10.89 30.05
CA LEU A 69 17.20 -12.01 30.48
C LEU A 69 15.71 -11.77 30.24
N CYS A 70 15.20 -10.58 30.58
CA CYS A 70 13.81 -10.19 30.27
C CYS A 70 13.55 -10.28 28.76
N LYS A 71 14.42 -9.68 27.93
CA LYS A 71 14.30 -9.76 26.45
C LYS A 71 14.28 -11.20 25.94
N LYS A 72 15.14 -12.07 26.46
CA LYS A 72 15.17 -13.50 26.09
C LYS A 72 13.86 -14.21 26.46
N ARG A 73 13.33 -13.95 27.65
CA ARG A 73 12.05 -14.51 28.11
C ARG A 73 10.88 -14.04 27.25
N ASP A 74 10.84 -12.75 26.93
CA ASP A 74 9.75 -12.16 26.14
C ASP A 74 9.78 -12.68 24.69
N ALA A 75 10.97 -12.82 24.09
CA ALA A 75 11.13 -13.44 22.77
C ALA A 75 10.69 -14.91 22.74
N ARG A 76 11.00 -15.68 23.79
CA ARG A 76 10.52 -17.07 23.93
C ARG A 76 8.99 -17.13 24.02
N ARG A 77 8.38 -16.28 24.86
CA ARG A 77 6.92 -16.19 24.98
C ARG A 77 6.26 -15.78 23.67
N GLN A 78 6.86 -14.86 22.91
CA GLN A 78 6.41 -14.49 21.58
C GLN A 78 6.45 -15.69 20.63
N ALA A 79 7.56 -16.43 20.60
CA ALA A 79 7.72 -17.61 19.77
C ALA A 79 6.68 -18.70 20.09
N GLU A 80 6.48 -19.00 21.38
CA GLU A 80 5.47 -19.95 21.86
C GLU A 80 4.06 -19.53 21.44
N ARG A 81 3.70 -18.25 21.56
CA ARG A 81 2.40 -17.73 21.12
C ARG A 81 2.19 -17.83 19.62
N LEU A 82 3.18 -17.46 18.82
CA LEU A 82 3.07 -17.56 17.36
C LEU A 82 2.84 -19.02 16.93
N LEU A 83 3.54 -19.97 17.57
CA LEU A 83 3.37 -21.40 17.31
C LEU A 83 1.98 -21.90 17.72
N ALA A 84 1.47 -21.45 18.87
CA ALA A 84 0.12 -21.79 19.33
C ALA A 84 -0.95 -21.27 18.36
N ILE A 85 -0.80 -20.04 17.85
CA ILE A 85 -1.68 -19.47 16.81
C ILE A 85 -1.59 -20.31 15.52
N ALA A 86 -0.39 -20.66 15.07
CA ALA A 86 -0.17 -21.45 13.86
C ALA A 86 -0.83 -22.85 13.92
N ARG A 87 -0.88 -23.44 15.12
CA ARG A 87 -1.55 -24.72 15.39
C ARG A 87 -3.06 -24.58 15.64
N GLY A 88 -3.58 -23.37 15.70
CA GLY A 88 -4.99 -23.11 16.01
C GLY A 88 -5.36 -23.32 17.48
N GLU A 89 -4.39 -23.34 18.39
CA GLU A 89 -4.61 -23.48 19.85
C GLU A 89 -5.12 -22.17 20.48
N ILE A 90 -4.81 -21.02 19.87
CA ILE A 90 -5.15 -19.68 20.33
C ILE A 90 -5.72 -18.85 19.17
N ASP A 91 -6.80 -18.11 19.42
CA ASP A 91 -7.45 -17.22 18.45
C ASP A 91 -7.04 -15.74 18.59
N ALA A 92 -7.51 -14.89 17.68
CA ALA A 92 -7.19 -13.46 17.69
C ALA A 92 -7.74 -12.72 18.91
N ARG A 93 -8.83 -13.19 19.55
CA ARG A 93 -9.45 -12.53 20.71
C ARG A 93 -8.66 -12.77 21.99
N GLN A 94 -7.90 -13.86 22.03
CA GLN A 94 -7.05 -14.25 23.17
C GLN A 94 -5.67 -13.56 23.17
N VAL A 95 -5.39 -12.70 22.18
CA VAL A 95 -4.09 -12.06 22.02
C VAL A 95 -4.23 -10.53 22.09
N SER A 96 -3.35 -9.87 22.85
CA SER A 96 -3.37 -8.40 23.00
C SER A 96 -2.46 -7.67 22.02
N ASP A 97 -1.45 -8.34 21.47
CA ASP A 97 -0.51 -7.71 20.53
C ASP A 97 -1.15 -7.55 19.14
N PRO A 98 -1.23 -6.34 18.56
CA PRO A 98 -1.92 -6.11 17.29
C PRO A 98 -1.34 -6.89 16.10
N ALA A 99 -0.03 -7.14 16.07
CA ALA A 99 0.57 -7.91 14.98
C ALA A 99 0.19 -9.39 15.08
N GLN A 100 0.18 -9.94 16.29
CA GLN A 100 -0.27 -11.31 16.54
C GLN A 100 -1.78 -11.47 16.30
N GLN A 101 -2.60 -10.46 16.62
CA GLN A 101 -4.03 -10.46 16.27
C GLN A 101 -4.25 -10.56 14.77
N ARG A 102 -3.56 -9.73 13.97
CA ARG A 102 -3.64 -9.80 12.50
C ARG A 102 -3.11 -11.13 11.94
N PHE A 103 -2.04 -11.67 12.53
CA PHE A 103 -1.55 -12.99 12.16
C PHE A 103 -2.58 -14.09 12.42
N ALA A 104 -3.20 -14.12 13.61
CA ALA A 104 -4.25 -15.07 13.95
C ALA A 104 -5.47 -14.94 13.03
N GLU A 105 -5.86 -13.70 12.71
CA GLU A 105 -6.92 -13.42 11.74
C GLU A 105 -6.55 -13.91 10.33
N SER A 106 -5.30 -13.72 9.90
CA SER A 106 -4.81 -14.24 8.62
C SER A 106 -4.83 -15.78 8.58
N VAL A 107 -4.46 -16.47 9.66
CA VAL A 107 -4.57 -17.93 9.77
C VAL A 107 -6.02 -18.38 9.60
N ARG A 108 -6.95 -17.71 10.31
CA ARG A 108 -8.39 -18.00 10.26
C ARG A 108 -8.97 -17.80 8.86
N GLN A 109 -8.65 -16.67 8.21
CA GLN A 109 -9.16 -16.33 6.87
C GLN A 109 -8.58 -17.24 5.79
N THR A 110 -7.30 -17.59 5.90
CA THR A 110 -6.61 -18.41 4.89
C THR A 110 -7.08 -19.86 4.90
N ARG A 111 -7.46 -20.40 6.08
CA ARG A 111 -7.78 -21.83 6.26
C ARG A 111 -6.66 -22.75 5.76
N CYS A 112 -5.40 -22.36 5.99
CA CYS A 112 -4.24 -23.16 5.58
C CYS A 112 -4.12 -24.45 6.40
N LYS A 113 -3.38 -25.43 5.87
CA LYS A 113 -2.96 -26.62 6.64
C LYS A 113 -2.11 -26.14 7.84
N GLN A 114 -2.50 -26.53 9.05
CA GLN A 114 -1.84 -26.09 10.29
C GLN A 114 -0.42 -26.63 10.41
N GLU A 115 -0.19 -27.88 10.03
CA GLU A 115 1.10 -28.55 10.15
C GLU A 115 2.21 -27.88 9.30
N PRO A 116 2.04 -27.65 7.97
CA PRO A 116 3.03 -26.90 7.19
C PRO A 116 3.31 -25.49 7.71
N LEU A 117 2.29 -24.79 8.23
CA LEU A 117 2.48 -23.47 8.82
C LEU A 117 3.30 -23.56 10.12
N ALA A 118 3.02 -24.54 10.97
CA ALA A 118 3.75 -24.77 12.20
C ALA A 118 5.21 -25.13 11.93
N GLU A 119 5.49 -26.00 10.94
CA GLU A 119 6.86 -26.35 10.55
C GLU A 119 7.61 -25.15 9.94
N LEU A 120 6.95 -24.40 9.05
CA LEU A 120 7.48 -23.14 8.53
C LEU A 120 7.90 -22.21 9.66
N LEU A 121 7.00 -21.96 10.61
CA LEU A 121 7.25 -21.05 11.72
C LEU A 121 8.34 -21.56 12.67
N LYS A 122 8.36 -22.87 12.99
CA LYS A 122 9.43 -23.50 13.79
C LYS A 122 10.80 -23.28 13.14
N HIS A 123 10.91 -23.49 11.83
CA HIS A 123 12.16 -23.26 11.10
C HIS A 123 12.58 -21.79 11.14
N LEU A 124 11.66 -20.86 10.85
CA LEU A 124 11.95 -19.42 10.86
C LEU A 124 12.39 -18.91 12.24
N LEU A 125 11.80 -19.44 13.31
CA LEU A 125 12.20 -19.13 14.69
C LEU A 125 13.59 -19.69 15.01
N ARG A 126 13.91 -20.91 14.57
CA ARG A 126 15.24 -21.53 14.71
C ARG A 126 16.31 -20.70 13.98
N GLN A 127 16.00 -20.24 12.76
CA GLN A 127 16.88 -19.39 11.95
C GLN A 127 16.92 -17.91 12.40
N ARG A 128 16.15 -17.53 13.43
CA ARG A 128 16.05 -16.15 13.94
C ARG A 128 15.69 -15.14 12.85
N ALA A 129 14.71 -15.49 12.01
CA ALA A 129 14.20 -14.62 10.96
C ALA A 129 13.75 -13.26 11.53
N SER A 130 14.19 -12.16 10.93
CA SER A 130 14.00 -10.80 11.46
C SER A 130 12.70 -10.12 11.02
N PHE A 131 11.82 -10.84 10.32
CA PHE A 131 10.55 -10.31 9.77
C PHE A 131 9.30 -10.85 10.49
N LEU A 132 9.46 -11.46 11.66
CA LEU A 132 8.37 -12.04 12.48
C LEU A 132 7.77 -11.05 13.50
N ASP A 133 8.17 -9.78 13.46
CA ASP A 133 7.73 -8.71 14.36
C ASP A 133 6.41 -8.03 13.92
N GLY A 134 5.91 -8.38 12.73
CA GLY A 134 4.70 -7.78 12.16
C GLY A 134 4.89 -6.33 11.69
N ALA A 135 6.14 -5.91 11.45
CA ALA A 135 6.42 -4.63 10.81
C ALA A 135 5.82 -4.57 9.39
N PRO A 136 5.37 -3.37 8.94
CA PRO A 136 4.82 -3.21 7.61
C PRO A 136 5.88 -3.51 6.54
N PHE A 137 5.54 -4.36 5.57
CA PHE A 137 6.45 -4.79 4.52
C PHE A 137 6.68 -3.68 3.49
N TYR A 138 5.60 -2.98 3.12
CA TYR A 138 5.65 -1.71 2.40
C TYR A 138 5.36 -0.57 3.37
N GLN A 139 6.38 0.24 3.67
CA GLN A 139 6.29 1.36 4.62
C GLN A 139 5.22 2.37 4.20
N ASP A 140 5.12 2.65 2.89
CA ASP A 140 4.14 3.61 2.32
C ASP A 140 2.68 3.21 2.55
N ASP A 141 2.41 1.90 2.66
CA ASP A 141 1.05 1.38 2.87
C ASP A 141 0.67 1.35 4.37
N GLY A 142 1.61 1.61 5.29
CA GLY A 142 1.38 1.65 6.73
C GLY A 142 0.99 0.30 7.36
N ARG A 143 0.48 0.34 8.59
CA ARG A 143 0.04 -0.84 9.35
C ARG A 143 -1.41 -1.20 9.01
N ILE A 144 -1.61 -1.70 7.80
CA ILE A 144 -2.90 -2.23 7.33
C ILE A 144 -2.87 -3.76 7.29
N ASP A 145 -4.05 -4.38 7.36
CA ASP A 145 -4.22 -5.83 7.24
C ASP A 145 -3.63 -6.35 5.92
N GLY A 146 -2.88 -7.44 6.02
CA GLY A 146 -2.18 -8.09 4.91
C GLY A 146 -0.83 -7.48 4.55
N ASN A 147 -0.39 -6.37 5.15
CA ASN A 147 0.89 -5.71 4.79
C ASN A 147 2.06 -6.11 5.71
N SER A 148 2.13 -7.33 6.24
CA SER A 148 3.31 -7.81 6.97
C SER A 148 3.75 -9.19 6.51
N ALA A 149 5.04 -9.47 6.63
CA ALA A 149 5.59 -10.78 6.29
C ALA A 149 5.01 -11.89 7.19
N LEU A 150 4.71 -11.58 8.45
CA LEU A 150 4.06 -12.48 9.38
C LEU A 150 2.67 -12.90 8.88
N GLU A 151 1.85 -11.95 8.42
CA GLU A 151 0.52 -12.20 7.87
C GLU A 151 0.54 -12.96 6.53
N ALA A 152 1.67 -12.94 5.82
CA ALA A 152 1.86 -13.67 4.57
C ALA A 152 2.26 -15.15 4.77
N LEU A 153 2.73 -15.56 5.96
CA LEU A 153 3.14 -16.95 6.22
C LEU A 153 1.99 -17.97 6.08
N PRO A 154 0.77 -17.73 6.57
CA PRO A 154 -0.36 -18.65 6.36
C PRO A 154 -0.68 -18.80 4.87
N LEU A 155 -0.61 -17.71 4.11
CA LEU A 155 -0.80 -17.72 2.66
C LEU A 155 0.27 -18.60 1.99
N LEU A 156 1.53 -18.48 2.39
CA LEU A 156 2.64 -19.27 1.86
C LEU A 156 2.48 -20.77 2.18
N ALA A 157 2.01 -21.10 3.39
CA ALA A 157 1.78 -22.47 3.82
C ALA A 157 0.67 -23.18 3.02
N THR A 158 -0.28 -22.44 2.41
CA THR A 158 -1.28 -23.04 1.50
C THR A 158 -0.67 -23.69 0.26
N PHE A 159 0.54 -23.28 -0.11
CA PHE A 159 1.27 -23.79 -1.27
C PHE A 159 2.39 -24.77 -0.88
N SER A 160 2.33 -25.35 0.32
CA SER A 160 3.34 -26.30 0.83
C SER A 160 3.58 -27.49 -0.10
N ASP A 161 2.53 -28.04 -0.70
CA ASP A 161 2.64 -29.15 -1.66
C ASP A 161 3.32 -28.73 -2.99
N GLN A 162 3.51 -27.43 -3.22
CA GLN A 162 4.11 -26.83 -4.42
C GLN A 162 5.48 -26.19 -4.14
N TRP A 163 6.06 -26.42 -2.95
CA TRP A 163 7.39 -25.89 -2.65
C TRP A 163 8.45 -26.56 -3.53
N VAL A 164 9.24 -25.75 -4.24
CA VAL A 164 10.23 -26.21 -5.22
C VAL A 164 11.57 -26.62 -4.61
N ARG A 165 11.82 -26.24 -3.35
CA ARG A 165 12.99 -26.64 -2.57
C ARG A 165 12.57 -26.95 -1.11
N PRO A 166 13.26 -27.88 -0.43
CA PRO A 166 13.00 -28.18 0.98
C PRO A 166 13.15 -26.95 1.88
N LEU A 167 12.29 -26.82 2.88
CA LEU A 167 12.34 -25.72 3.85
C LEU A 167 13.67 -25.68 4.62
N ASP A 168 14.18 -26.86 5.01
CA ASP A 168 15.37 -27.00 5.85
C ASP A 168 16.64 -26.44 5.19
N ASP A 169 16.69 -26.40 3.86
CA ASP A 169 17.81 -25.87 3.09
C ASP A 169 17.86 -24.33 3.08
N TRP A 170 16.80 -23.67 3.54
CA TRP A 170 16.77 -22.20 3.58
C TRP A 170 17.40 -21.65 4.86
N ALA A 171 18.30 -20.68 4.70
CA ALA A 171 18.83 -19.87 5.79
C ALA A 171 18.89 -18.37 5.40
N PRO A 172 18.66 -17.44 6.35
CA PRO A 172 18.71 -16.01 6.06
C PRO A 172 20.15 -15.54 5.83
N THR A 173 20.40 -14.91 4.69
CA THR A 173 21.74 -14.34 4.35
C THR A 173 21.84 -12.83 4.61
N SER A 174 20.71 -12.13 4.67
CA SER A 174 20.64 -10.68 4.83
C SER A 174 20.20 -10.29 6.25
N ARG A 175 20.64 -9.12 6.73
CA ARG A 175 20.12 -8.52 7.99
C ARG A 175 18.74 -7.88 7.83
N SER A 176 18.37 -7.48 6.61
CA SER A 176 17.07 -6.87 6.31
C SER A 176 15.96 -7.92 6.27
N GLY A 177 14.94 -7.78 7.12
CA GLY A 177 13.79 -8.68 7.18
C GLY A 177 13.04 -8.77 5.84
N ARG A 178 12.90 -7.65 5.12
CA ARG A 178 12.33 -7.63 3.77
C ARG A 178 13.09 -8.55 2.81
N LYS A 179 14.42 -8.41 2.75
CA LYS A 179 15.28 -9.26 1.89
C LYS A 179 15.25 -10.73 2.31
N GLN A 180 15.21 -11.02 3.62
CA GLN A 180 15.08 -12.39 4.11
C GLN A 180 13.76 -13.03 3.66
N PHE A 181 12.63 -12.33 3.81
CA PHE A 181 11.33 -12.86 3.38
C PHE A 181 11.25 -13.07 1.86
N LEU A 182 11.79 -12.15 1.05
CA LEU A 182 11.85 -12.33 -0.41
C LEU A 182 12.74 -13.54 -0.78
N SER A 183 13.86 -13.72 -0.09
CA SER A 183 14.71 -14.90 -0.27
C SER A 183 13.99 -16.20 0.09
N LEU A 184 13.18 -16.21 1.15
CA LEU A 184 12.34 -17.36 1.51
C LEU A 184 11.30 -17.66 0.42
N LEU A 185 10.59 -16.64 -0.07
CA LEU A 185 9.63 -16.78 -1.16
C LEU A 185 10.28 -17.36 -2.42
N HIS A 186 11.46 -16.84 -2.80
CA HIS A 186 12.22 -17.33 -3.95
C HIS A 186 12.68 -18.77 -3.74
N HIS A 187 13.19 -19.09 -2.56
CA HIS A 187 13.64 -20.44 -2.23
C HIS A 187 12.51 -21.46 -2.38
N LEU A 188 11.35 -21.17 -1.79
CA LEU A 188 10.22 -22.08 -1.75
C LEU A 188 9.39 -22.11 -3.03
N LEU A 189 9.31 -21.03 -3.81
CA LEU A 189 8.35 -20.94 -4.92
C LEU A 189 8.95 -20.63 -6.29
N VAL A 190 10.24 -20.30 -6.38
CA VAL A 190 10.88 -19.88 -7.65
C VAL A 190 11.99 -20.85 -8.03
N ARG A 191 11.74 -21.64 -9.07
CA ARG A 191 12.65 -22.69 -9.56
C ARG A 191 13.79 -22.11 -10.40
N TYR A 192 13.47 -21.16 -11.27
CA TYR A 192 14.40 -20.59 -12.25
C TYR A 192 14.36 -19.06 -12.26
N GLY A 193 15.54 -18.45 -12.32
CA GLY A 193 15.70 -17.00 -12.46
C GLY A 193 15.11 -16.19 -11.30
N ASP A 194 14.97 -14.90 -11.53
CA ASP A 194 14.39 -13.96 -10.57
C ASP A 194 12.94 -13.65 -10.93
N MET A 195 12.08 -13.67 -9.93
CA MET A 195 10.71 -13.21 -10.06
C MET A 195 10.66 -11.67 -10.07
N PRO A 196 9.92 -11.01 -10.98
CA PRO A 196 9.84 -9.56 -11.03
C PRO A 196 9.31 -8.95 -9.73
N ALA A 197 9.87 -7.81 -9.33
CA ALA A 197 9.56 -7.19 -8.03
C ALA A 197 8.07 -6.83 -7.88
N PHE A 198 7.42 -6.42 -8.97
CA PHE A 198 6.00 -6.07 -8.98
C PHE A 198 5.13 -7.25 -8.52
N PHE A 199 5.56 -8.46 -8.85
CA PHE A 199 4.77 -9.66 -8.61
C PHE A 199 4.84 -10.10 -7.14
N HIS A 200 5.83 -9.65 -6.37
CA HIS A 200 5.88 -9.90 -4.92
C HIS A 200 4.72 -9.26 -4.14
N ARG A 201 4.10 -8.19 -4.67
CA ARG A 201 3.00 -7.49 -3.98
C ARG A 201 1.77 -8.37 -3.74
N VAL A 202 1.60 -9.46 -4.50
CA VAL A 202 0.45 -10.39 -4.35
C VAL A 202 0.38 -11.06 -2.98
N TRP A 203 1.52 -11.18 -2.30
CA TRP A 203 1.62 -11.72 -0.93
C TRP A 203 1.16 -10.72 0.13
N PHE A 204 0.97 -9.46 -0.25
CA PHE A 204 0.62 -8.34 0.63
C PHE A 204 -0.69 -7.65 0.23
N ALA A 205 -1.45 -8.25 -0.69
CA ALA A 205 -2.71 -7.74 -1.22
C ALA A 205 -3.95 -8.24 -0.45
N GLY A 206 -3.77 -8.83 0.74
CA GLY A 206 -4.84 -9.39 1.58
C GLY A 206 -5.48 -10.67 1.02
N HIS A 207 -6.66 -11.01 1.54
CA HIS A 207 -7.34 -12.31 1.35
C HIS A 207 -8.44 -12.30 0.27
N GLY A 208 -8.53 -11.23 -0.53
CA GLY A 208 -9.50 -11.12 -1.61
C GLY A 208 -9.35 -12.23 -2.67
N THR A 209 -10.45 -12.56 -3.36
CA THR A 209 -10.50 -13.62 -4.39
C THR A 209 -9.51 -13.38 -5.52
N GLU A 210 -9.40 -12.14 -6.00
CA GLU A 210 -8.44 -11.74 -7.03
C GLU A 210 -6.99 -11.84 -6.52
N ALA A 211 -6.72 -11.44 -5.28
CA ALA A 211 -5.39 -11.58 -4.68
C ALA A 211 -4.99 -13.07 -4.56
N ALA A 212 -5.93 -13.95 -4.19
CA ALA A 212 -5.71 -15.39 -4.15
C ALA A 212 -5.42 -15.97 -5.54
N ARG A 213 -6.12 -15.50 -6.57
CA ARG A 213 -5.89 -15.87 -7.97
C ARG A 213 -4.49 -15.45 -8.43
N GLN A 214 -4.09 -14.21 -8.14
CA GLN A 214 -2.77 -13.69 -8.48
C GLN A 214 -1.63 -14.42 -7.75
N ARG A 215 -1.84 -14.86 -6.49
CA ARG A 215 -0.91 -15.75 -5.79
C ARG A 215 -0.75 -17.09 -6.49
N ARG A 216 -1.83 -17.70 -6.99
CA ARG A 216 -1.73 -18.93 -7.79
C ARG A 216 -0.91 -18.71 -9.05
N TRP A 217 -1.07 -17.57 -9.72
CA TRP A 217 -0.22 -17.23 -10.88
C TRP A 217 1.25 -17.11 -10.49
N TYR A 218 1.55 -16.46 -9.36
CA TYR A 218 2.92 -16.33 -8.85
C TYR A 218 3.58 -17.71 -8.68
N VAL A 219 2.88 -18.65 -8.05
CA VAL A 219 3.40 -20.00 -7.78
C VAL A 219 3.62 -20.78 -9.08
N ARG A 220 2.66 -20.74 -10.02
CA ARG A 220 2.79 -21.43 -11.31
C ARG A 220 3.94 -20.87 -12.16
N VAL A 221 4.03 -19.53 -12.26
CA VAL A 221 5.14 -18.87 -12.96
C VAL A 221 6.47 -19.17 -12.29
N GLY A 222 6.52 -19.15 -10.95
CA GLY A 222 7.72 -19.48 -10.19
C GLY A 222 8.17 -20.93 -10.38
N ALA A 223 7.25 -21.88 -10.55
CA ALA A 223 7.54 -23.26 -10.90
C ALA A 223 8.07 -23.45 -12.34
N GLY A 224 8.01 -22.41 -13.18
CA GLY A 224 8.47 -22.41 -14.57
C GLY A 224 7.35 -22.49 -15.61
N GLU A 225 6.08 -22.44 -15.21
CA GLU A 225 4.97 -22.38 -16.16
C GLU A 225 4.92 -21.03 -16.88
N ASN A 226 4.47 -21.04 -18.13
CA ASN A 226 4.31 -19.80 -18.87
C ASN A 226 3.04 -19.08 -18.42
N PHE A 227 3.11 -17.77 -18.16
CA PHE A 227 1.95 -16.97 -17.72
C PHE A 227 0.74 -17.08 -18.67
N ARG A 228 0.91 -17.43 -19.96
CA ARG A 228 -0.21 -17.70 -20.87
C ARG A 228 -1.12 -18.86 -20.44
N GLN A 229 -0.61 -19.79 -19.63
CA GLN A 229 -1.35 -20.94 -19.11
C GLN A 229 -2.09 -20.60 -17.81
N CYS A 230 -1.83 -19.42 -17.25
CA CYS A 230 -2.62 -18.87 -16.16
C CYS A 230 -3.98 -18.41 -16.69
N ASP A 231 -4.99 -18.47 -15.84
CA ASP A 231 -6.32 -17.95 -16.11
C ASP A 231 -6.32 -16.42 -16.05
N ALA A 232 -5.51 -15.73 -16.88
CA ALA A 232 -5.49 -14.27 -16.94
C ALA A 232 -6.84 -13.70 -17.42
N PRO A 233 -7.18 -12.44 -17.06
CA PRO A 233 -8.45 -11.82 -17.46
C PRO A 233 -8.57 -11.53 -18.97
N ILE A 234 -7.48 -11.72 -19.72
CA ILE A 234 -7.42 -11.60 -21.19
C ILE A 234 -6.61 -12.78 -21.76
N PRO A 235 -6.85 -13.19 -23.02
CA PRO A 235 -6.03 -14.21 -23.66
C PRO A 235 -4.58 -13.73 -23.85
N PHE A 236 -3.61 -14.52 -23.37
CA PHE A 236 -2.19 -14.22 -23.51
C PHE A 236 -1.51 -15.03 -24.61
N THR A 237 -0.72 -14.34 -25.45
CA THR A 237 0.26 -15.01 -26.31
C THR A 237 1.56 -15.26 -25.54
N LYS A 238 2.43 -16.16 -26.05
CA LYS A 238 3.78 -16.37 -25.48
C LYS A 238 4.59 -15.06 -25.42
N ARG A 239 4.46 -14.21 -26.45
CA ARG A 239 5.14 -12.90 -26.52
C ARG A 239 4.61 -11.93 -25.46
N MET A 240 3.30 -11.88 -25.23
CA MET A 240 2.71 -11.07 -24.16
C MET A 240 3.17 -11.54 -22.78
N ALA A 241 3.25 -12.86 -22.56
CA ALA A 241 3.71 -13.44 -21.30
C ALA A 241 5.19 -13.11 -21.02
N HIS A 242 6.03 -13.10 -22.05
CA HIS A 242 7.41 -12.62 -21.93
C HIS A 242 7.45 -11.17 -21.44
N TYR A 243 6.72 -10.25 -22.10
CA TYR A 243 6.73 -8.85 -21.70
C TYR A 243 6.05 -8.58 -20.35
N PHE A 244 5.05 -9.37 -19.95
CA PHE A 244 4.45 -9.30 -18.61
C PHE A 244 5.52 -9.37 -17.50
N LEU A 245 6.49 -10.27 -17.65
CA LEU A 245 7.59 -10.41 -16.68
C LEU A 245 8.62 -9.27 -16.75
N THR A 246 8.55 -8.41 -17.77
CA THR A 246 9.40 -7.21 -17.92
C THR A 246 8.70 -5.93 -17.46
N ALA A 247 7.52 -6.03 -16.85
CA ALA A 247 6.80 -4.87 -16.36
C ALA A 247 7.62 -4.13 -15.28
N PRO A 248 7.45 -2.79 -15.14
CA PRO A 248 8.16 -2.02 -14.12
C PRO A 248 7.98 -2.60 -12.71
N ASP A 249 9.04 -2.56 -11.90
CA ASP A 249 9.10 -3.16 -10.55
C ASP A 249 7.98 -2.72 -9.60
N ASP A 250 7.48 -1.52 -9.81
CA ASP A 250 6.49 -0.85 -9.01
C ASP A 250 5.06 -1.00 -9.60
N ALA A 251 4.88 -1.80 -10.66
CA ALA A 251 3.57 -2.02 -11.29
C ALA A 251 2.61 -2.84 -10.40
N SER A 252 1.31 -2.68 -10.61
CA SER A 252 0.31 -3.67 -10.18
C SER A 252 0.25 -4.84 -11.15
N VAL A 253 -0.35 -5.96 -10.74
CA VAL A 253 -0.52 -7.12 -11.64
C VAL A 253 -1.37 -6.76 -12.86
N ASN A 254 -2.41 -5.94 -12.69
CA ASN A 254 -3.25 -5.46 -13.79
C ASN A 254 -2.45 -4.57 -14.75
N GLU A 255 -1.58 -3.71 -14.22
CA GLU A 255 -0.67 -2.89 -15.03
C GLU A 255 0.34 -3.77 -15.78
N ALA A 256 0.90 -4.79 -15.15
CA ALA A 256 1.79 -5.74 -15.80
C ALA A 256 1.08 -6.54 -16.91
N ILE A 257 -0.19 -6.90 -16.71
CA ILE A 257 -1.02 -7.53 -17.74
C ILE A 257 -1.15 -6.61 -18.96
N ARG A 258 -1.52 -5.35 -18.75
CA ARG A 258 -1.65 -4.36 -19.83
C ARG A 258 -0.31 -4.04 -20.50
N TRP A 259 0.76 -3.98 -19.72
CA TRP A 259 2.13 -3.84 -20.23
C TRP A 259 2.50 -4.96 -21.19
N GLY A 260 2.28 -6.22 -20.77
CA GLY A 260 2.49 -7.41 -21.58
C GLY A 260 1.65 -7.41 -22.85
N GLN A 261 0.38 -7.00 -22.76
CA GLN A 261 -0.52 -6.88 -23.92
C GLN A 261 -0.02 -5.86 -24.94
N VAL A 262 0.30 -4.62 -24.51
CA VAL A 262 0.71 -3.54 -25.42
C VAL A 262 2.03 -3.88 -26.13
N LEU A 263 3.05 -4.32 -25.40
CA LEU A 263 4.34 -4.68 -25.98
C LEU A 263 4.24 -5.96 -26.83
N GLY A 264 3.44 -6.94 -26.39
CA GLY A 264 3.20 -8.17 -27.11
C GLY A 264 2.50 -7.97 -28.45
N LEU A 265 1.66 -6.94 -28.57
CA LEU A 265 1.03 -6.51 -29.82
C LEU A 265 1.95 -5.68 -30.74
N GLY A 266 3.19 -5.42 -30.32
CA GLY A 266 4.17 -4.63 -31.09
C GLY A 266 4.23 -3.15 -30.72
N GLY A 267 3.60 -2.74 -29.62
CA GLY A 267 3.73 -1.39 -29.08
C GLY A 267 5.08 -1.15 -28.40
N ASN A 268 5.30 0.09 -27.95
CA ASN A 268 6.50 0.48 -27.21
C ASN A 268 6.19 0.91 -25.77
N ALA A 269 7.22 1.03 -24.95
CA ALA A 269 7.11 1.36 -23.53
C ALA A 269 6.44 2.72 -23.28
N ARG A 270 6.59 3.71 -24.19
CA ARG A 270 5.97 5.04 -24.04
C ARG A 270 4.45 4.94 -24.18
N LEU A 271 3.96 4.24 -25.20
CA LEU A 271 2.54 3.99 -25.38
C LEU A 271 1.97 3.13 -24.26
N ALA A 272 2.70 2.10 -23.81
CA ALA A 272 2.28 1.29 -22.67
C ALA A 272 2.06 2.17 -21.42
N LYS A 273 3.04 2.99 -21.04
CA LYS A 273 2.90 3.94 -19.91
C LYS A 273 1.72 4.91 -20.08
N ALA A 274 1.43 5.35 -21.31
CA ALA A 274 0.27 6.20 -21.58
C ALA A 274 -1.06 5.46 -21.36
N ILE A 275 -1.15 4.20 -21.80
CA ILE A 275 -2.34 3.34 -21.58
C ILE A 275 -2.52 2.99 -20.10
N LEU A 276 -1.42 2.72 -19.38
CA LEU A 276 -1.46 2.38 -17.94
C LEU A 276 -2.10 3.49 -17.08
N ARG A 277 -2.12 4.72 -17.60
CA ARG A 277 -2.70 5.92 -16.99
C ARG A 277 -4.16 6.16 -17.34
N THR A 278 -4.81 5.19 -17.98
CA THR A 278 -6.21 5.27 -18.41
C THR A 278 -7.07 4.24 -17.69
N ARG A 279 -8.39 4.34 -17.87
CA ARG A 279 -9.37 3.38 -17.36
C ARG A 279 -9.11 1.92 -17.75
N LEU A 280 -8.33 1.67 -18.82
CA LEU A 280 -8.04 0.30 -19.27
C LEU A 280 -7.23 -0.52 -18.25
N THR A 281 -6.55 0.13 -17.30
CA THR A 281 -5.85 -0.56 -16.21
C THR A 281 -6.80 -1.10 -15.14
N GLY A 282 -7.93 -0.42 -14.93
CA GLY A 282 -8.89 -0.75 -13.87
C GLY A 282 -9.88 -1.85 -14.25
N THR A 283 -9.99 -2.20 -15.53
CA THR A 283 -10.93 -3.23 -16.01
C THR A 283 -10.44 -3.94 -17.26
N PHE A 284 -10.78 -5.22 -17.39
CA PHE A 284 -10.55 -6.06 -18.56
C PHE A 284 -11.83 -6.37 -19.34
N ALA A 285 -12.95 -5.70 -19.02
CA ALA A 285 -14.20 -5.85 -19.75
C ALA A 285 -14.03 -5.46 -21.22
N HIS A 286 -14.69 -6.22 -22.10
CA HIS A 286 -14.67 -6.00 -23.56
C HIS A 286 -13.26 -5.95 -24.18
N ASP A 287 -12.31 -6.71 -23.65
CA ASP A 287 -10.92 -6.68 -24.10
C ASP A 287 -10.73 -7.02 -25.60
N GLN A 288 -11.58 -7.86 -26.17
CA GLN A 288 -11.53 -8.15 -27.61
C GLN A 288 -11.69 -6.87 -28.45
N PHE A 289 -12.56 -5.95 -28.03
CA PHE A 289 -12.70 -4.64 -28.67
C PHE A 289 -11.52 -3.73 -28.34
N TRP A 290 -11.13 -3.63 -27.06
CA TRP A 290 -10.02 -2.75 -26.66
C TRP A 290 -8.69 -3.16 -27.29
N THR A 291 -8.47 -4.45 -27.55
CA THR A 291 -7.35 -4.95 -28.33
C THR A 291 -7.30 -4.31 -29.72
N THR A 292 -8.45 -4.10 -30.38
CA THR A 292 -8.49 -3.41 -31.69
C THR A 292 -8.09 -1.94 -31.58
N VAL A 293 -8.47 -1.27 -30.47
CA VAL A 293 -8.09 0.12 -30.18
C VAL A 293 -6.59 0.22 -29.89
N ILE A 294 -6.04 -0.68 -29.08
CA ILE A 294 -4.61 -0.74 -28.77
C ILE A 294 -3.81 -0.98 -30.06
N GLN A 295 -4.22 -1.93 -30.89
CA GLN A 295 -3.58 -2.16 -32.19
C GLN A 295 -3.66 -0.93 -33.11
N TRP A 296 -4.79 -0.21 -33.10
CA TRP A 296 -4.92 1.03 -33.86
C TRP A 296 -3.95 2.11 -33.35
N LEU A 297 -3.80 2.28 -32.02
CA LEU A 297 -2.82 3.21 -31.42
C LEU A 297 -1.38 2.84 -31.75
N ILE A 298 -1.07 1.54 -31.83
CA ILE A 298 0.26 1.03 -32.25
C ILE A 298 0.52 1.38 -33.72
N ARG A 299 -0.45 1.14 -34.59
CA ARG A 299 -0.33 1.41 -36.04
C ARG A 299 -0.39 2.91 -36.38
N ASN A 300 -0.90 3.73 -35.47
CA ASN A 300 -1.05 5.16 -35.66
C ASN A 300 -0.40 5.95 -34.49
N PRO A 301 0.95 6.03 -34.44
CA PRO A 301 1.63 6.77 -33.39
C PRO A 301 1.16 8.23 -33.31
N LEU A 302 0.80 8.66 -32.10
CA LEU A 302 0.41 10.03 -31.82
C LEU A 302 1.64 10.86 -31.47
N ASN A 303 1.71 12.10 -31.96
CA ASN A 303 2.77 13.05 -31.59
C ASN A 303 2.71 13.39 -30.09
N ASP A 304 1.49 13.50 -29.55
CA ASP A 304 1.21 13.79 -28.15
C ASP A 304 0.49 12.61 -27.50
N LEU A 305 1.19 11.89 -26.62
CA LEU A 305 0.65 10.73 -25.91
C LEU A 305 -0.34 11.12 -24.79
N THR A 306 -0.44 12.39 -24.42
CA THR A 306 -1.48 12.83 -23.47
C THR A 306 -2.89 12.65 -24.04
N GLN A 307 -3.02 12.60 -25.37
CA GLN A 307 -4.28 12.36 -26.08
C GLN A 307 -4.79 10.92 -25.97
N VAL A 308 -3.97 9.96 -25.52
CA VAL A 308 -4.39 8.55 -25.37
C VAL A 308 -5.55 8.41 -24.39
N GLY A 309 -5.50 9.13 -23.26
CA GLY A 309 -6.58 9.16 -22.26
C GLY A 309 -7.90 9.67 -22.85
N PRO A 310 -7.94 10.91 -23.38
CA PRO A 310 -9.12 11.47 -24.04
C PRO A 310 -9.71 10.60 -25.15
N ILE A 311 -8.87 9.95 -25.97
CA ILE A 311 -9.33 9.02 -27.01
C ILE A 311 -10.05 7.82 -26.38
N ILE A 312 -9.44 7.20 -25.36
CA ILE A 312 -10.03 6.05 -24.67
C ILE A 312 -11.35 6.45 -23.98
N ASP A 313 -11.38 7.61 -23.33
CA ASP A 313 -12.59 8.13 -22.68
C ASP A 313 -13.71 8.41 -23.67
N TYR A 314 -13.39 9.04 -24.81
CA TYR A 314 -14.34 9.28 -25.89
C TYR A 314 -14.90 7.98 -26.47
N ILE A 315 -14.04 7.01 -26.79
CA ILE A 315 -14.46 5.71 -27.32
C ILE A 315 -15.37 5.00 -26.31
N HIS A 316 -15.01 5.03 -25.02
CA HIS A 316 -15.83 4.45 -23.97
C HIS A 316 -17.21 5.14 -23.87
N PHE A 317 -17.22 6.46 -23.89
CA PHE A 317 -18.44 7.28 -23.88
C PHE A 317 -19.36 6.98 -25.07
N GLN A 318 -18.80 6.80 -26.26
CA GLN A 318 -19.59 6.48 -27.45
C GLN A 318 -20.11 5.04 -27.43
N ARG A 319 -19.25 4.07 -27.11
CA ARG A 319 -19.54 2.65 -27.32
C ARG A 319 -20.28 1.99 -26.17
N PHE A 320 -19.97 2.37 -24.92
CA PHE A 320 -20.42 1.62 -23.74
C PHE A 320 -21.32 2.42 -22.82
N GLN A 321 -21.21 3.74 -22.78
CA GLN A 321 -22.11 4.55 -21.95
C GLN A 321 -23.48 4.70 -22.61
N VAL A 322 -24.49 4.21 -21.90
CA VAL A 322 -25.91 4.38 -22.17
C VAL A 322 -26.25 5.87 -22.29
N ALA A 323 -27.04 6.24 -23.30
CA ALA A 323 -27.67 7.55 -23.34
C ALA A 323 -28.91 7.54 -22.45
N TYR A 324 -28.92 8.36 -21.40
CA TYR A 324 -30.14 8.61 -20.62
C TYR A 324 -30.91 9.74 -21.27
N TYR A 325 -32.20 9.51 -21.48
CA TYR A 325 -33.15 10.54 -21.87
C TYR A 325 -34.00 10.88 -20.65
N TYR A 326 -34.05 12.16 -20.31
CA TYR A 326 -35.00 12.66 -19.32
C TYR A 326 -36.36 12.75 -20.02
N LEU A 327 -37.26 11.84 -19.68
CA LEU A 327 -38.68 11.96 -20.01
C LEU A 327 -39.35 12.65 -18.81
N ASP A 328 -40.29 13.57 -19.09
CA ASP A 328 -40.99 14.34 -18.05
C ASP A 328 -41.48 13.45 -16.89
N GLY A 329 -41.24 13.91 -15.65
CA GLY A 329 -41.71 13.27 -14.41
C GLY A 329 -40.97 11.99 -14.04
N ASP A 330 -39.81 12.14 -13.36
CA ASP A 330 -39.02 11.09 -12.65
C ASP A 330 -38.72 9.77 -13.40
N ARG A 331 -39.07 9.65 -14.67
CA ARG A 331 -38.84 8.48 -15.52
C ARG A 331 -37.60 8.68 -16.36
N ASN A 332 -36.47 8.21 -15.83
CA ASN A 332 -35.25 8.09 -16.61
C ASN A 332 -35.29 6.77 -17.39
N GLU A 333 -35.36 6.84 -18.72
CA GLU A 333 -35.18 5.66 -19.57
C GLU A 333 -33.73 5.57 -20.07
N ALA A 334 -33.14 4.39 -19.86
CA ALA A 334 -31.82 4.04 -20.33
C ALA A 334 -31.92 3.59 -21.80
N GLY A 335 -31.50 4.44 -22.75
CA GLY A 335 -31.40 4.08 -24.16
C GLY A 335 -30.17 3.21 -24.48
N PRO A 336 -29.97 2.79 -25.74
CA PRO A 336 -28.71 2.15 -26.12
C PRO A 336 -27.53 3.12 -25.95
N ALA A 337 -26.31 2.58 -25.92
CA ALA A 337 -25.12 3.42 -26.09
C ALA A 337 -25.21 4.23 -27.38
N ARG A 338 -24.52 5.38 -27.46
CA ARG A 338 -24.62 6.29 -28.62
C ARG A 338 -24.16 5.65 -29.93
N GLN A 339 -23.15 4.81 -29.86
CA GLN A 339 -22.60 4.03 -30.98
C GLN A 339 -22.21 2.63 -30.49
N PRO A 340 -23.16 1.72 -30.23
CA PRO A 340 -22.86 0.40 -29.65
C PRO A 340 -21.97 -0.45 -30.57
N ASN A 341 -22.00 -0.15 -31.88
CA ASN A 341 -21.20 -0.79 -32.91
C ASN A 341 -19.93 0.00 -33.29
N PHE A 342 -19.48 0.95 -32.46
CA PHE A 342 -18.29 1.78 -32.72
C PHE A 342 -17.07 0.93 -33.14
N THR A 343 -16.46 1.24 -34.28
CA THR A 343 -15.29 0.53 -34.80
C THR A 343 -14.14 1.48 -35.10
N MET A 344 -12.90 0.98 -34.97
CA MET A 344 -11.69 1.69 -35.38
C MET A 344 -11.42 1.61 -36.89
N LYS A 345 -12.12 0.72 -37.62
CA LYS A 345 -11.93 0.55 -39.06
C LYS A 345 -12.26 1.84 -39.80
N GLY A 346 -11.35 2.29 -40.66
CA GLY A 346 -11.51 3.50 -41.48
C GLY A 346 -11.27 4.82 -40.75
N ARG A 347 -10.89 4.81 -39.46
CA ARG A 347 -10.64 6.05 -38.70
C ARG A 347 -9.17 6.46 -38.77
N SER A 348 -8.91 7.71 -39.13
CA SER A 348 -7.58 8.33 -39.04
C SER A 348 -7.41 9.07 -37.71
N PRO A 349 -6.17 9.24 -37.21
CA PRO A 349 -5.91 9.97 -35.97
C PRO A 349 -6.45 11.39 -35.97
N LYS A 350 -6.26 12.12 -37.08
CA LYS A 350 -6.76 13.49 -37.26
C LYS A 350 -8.29 13.56 -37.15
N SER A 351 -9.00 12.60 -37.74
CA SER A 351 -10.47 12.57 -37.67
C SER A 351 -10.96 12.27 -36.26
N LEU A 352 -10.36 11.27 -35.59
CA LEU A 352 -10.74 10.88 -34.25
C LEU A 352 -10.48 12.00 -33.24
N LEU A 353 -9.31 12.66 -33.30
CA LEU A 353 -9.02 13.81 -32.43
C LEU A 353 -9.99 14.98 -32.66
N ARG A 354 -10.44 15.20 -33.90
CA ARG A 354 -11.48 16.20 -34.19
C ARG A 354 -12.81 15.83 -33.52
N GLU A 355 -13.19 14.55 -33.52
CA GLU A 355 -14.39 14.05 -32.82
C GLU A 355 -14.28 14.19 -31.30
N VAL A 356 -13.12 13.84 -30.73
CA VAL A 356 -12.79 14.03 -29.31
C VAL A 356 -12.90 15.51 -28.93
N ASN A 357 -12.31 16.42 -29.71
CA ASN A 357 -12.37 17.86 -29.45
C ASN A 357 -13.81 18.39 -29.53
N ARG A 358 -14.60 17.99 -30.54
CA ARG A 358 -16.03 18.34 -30.63
C ARG A 358 -16.84 17.79 -29.45
N TRP A 359 -16.47 16.63 -28.93
CA TRP A 359 -17.10 16.07 -27.76
C TRP A 359 -16.74 16.84 -26.49
N HIS A 360 -15.48 17.24 -26.30
CA HIS A 360 -15.09 18.13 -25.20
C HIS A 360 -15.86 19.45 -25.24
N VAL A 361 -15.91 20.13 -26.39
CA VAL A 361 -16.68 21.37 -26.54
C VAL A 361 -18.16 21.17 -26.19
N ARG A 362 -18.77 20.05 -26.58
CA ARG A 362 -20.17 19.76 -26.21
C ARG A 362 -20.37 19.51 -24.72
N LEU A 363 -19.43 18.84 -24.04
CA LEU A 363 -19.47 18.73 -22.58
C LEU A 363 -19.33 20.10 -21.90
N GLU A 364 -18.58 21.01 -22.52
CA GLU A 364 -18.45 22.40 -22.08
C GLU A 364 -19.70 23.25 -22.39
N CYS A 365 -20.58 22.86 -23.32
CA CYS A 365 -21.78 23.63 -23.68
C CYS A 365 -23.11 23.08 -23.13
N ASN A 366 -23.26 21.76 -22.95
CA ASN A 366 -24.49 21.16 -22.41
C ASN A 366 -24.56 21.33 -20.88
N SER A 367 -25.02 22.52 -20.46
CA SER A 367 -25.31 22.91 -19.07
C SER A 367 -26.80 23.17 -18.84
N ALA A 368 -27.67 22.29 -19.32
CA ALA A 368 -29.10 22.38 -19.02
C ALA A 368 -29.70 20.98 -18.85
N PHE A 369 -30.65 20.88 -17.92
CA PHE A 369 -31.51 19.73 -17.56
C PHE A 369 -31.02 18.85 -16.38
N ASP A 370 -31.98 18.58 -15.49
CA ASP A 370 -31.85 18.12 -14.09
C ASP A 370 -30.70 17.18 -13.80
N VAL A 371 -29.72 17.71 -13.06
CA VAL A 371 -28.47 17.01 -12.82
C VAL A 371 -28.53 16.29 -11.47
N PRO A 372 -28.36 14.95 -11.42
CA PRO A 372 -28.39 14.23 -10.15
C PRO A 372 -27.26 14.68 -9.23
N SER A 373 -27.61 15.01 -7.99
CA SER A 373 -26.71 14.97 -6.85
C SER A 373 -26.71 13.57 -6.24
N TRP A 374 -25.62 13.17 -5.61
CA TRP A 374 -25.50 11.86 -4.96
C TRP A 374 -24.91 11.98 -3.57
N LYS A 375 -25.05 10.90 -2.80
CA LYS A 375 -24.51 10.83 -1.44
C LYS A 375 -22.98 10.78 -1.50
N PRO A 376 -22.27 11.48 -0.58
CA PRO A 376 -20.82 11.38 -0.47
C PRO A 376 -20.36 9.94 -0.22
N SER A 377 -19.16 9.62 -0.68
CA SER A 377 -18.53 8.30 -0.56
C SER A 377 -18.17 7.88 0.87
N GLY A 378 -18.17 8.82 1.81
CA GLY A 378 -17.91 8.57 3.23
C GLY A 378 -16.43 8.66 3.64
N TYR A 379 -15.52 8.95 2.72
CA TYR A 379 -14.14 9.31 3.08
C TYR A 379 -14.07 10.74 3.63
N PRO A 380 -13.16 11.03 4.58
CA PRO A 380 -13.06 12.37 5.15
C PRO A 380 -12.42 13.38 4.17
N PRO A 381 -12.90 14.65 4.16
CA PRO A 381 -12.18 15.74 3.51
C PRO A 381 -10.84 15.98 4.21
N PHE A 382 -9.97 16.76 3.57
CA PHE A 382 -8.62 16.99 4.08
C PHE A 382 -8.17 18.42 3.89
N ASP A 383 -7.52 18.98 4.91
CA ASP A 383 -6.89 20.29 4.91
C ASP A 383 -5.50 20.19 5.54
N VAL A 384 -4.49 20.78 4.90
CA VAL A 384 -3.13 20.82 5.44
C VAL A 384 -2.44 22.11 5.06
N LEU A 385 -1.80 22.76 6.04
CA LEU A 385 -0.93 23.91 5.82
C LEU A 385 0.49 23.43 5.52
N LYS A 386 1.08 23.90 4.42
CA LYS A 386 2.45 23.57 4.01
C LYS A 386 3.22 24.81 3.60
N MET A 387 4.53 24.78 3.79
CA MET A 387 5.42 25.80 3.26
C MET A 387 5.82 25.46 1.81
N SER A 388 5.67 26.42 0.91
CA SER A 388 6.20 26.32 -0.45
C SER A 388 7.73 26.32 -0.43
N LYS A 389 8.35 25.98 -1.56
CA LYS A 389 9.81 26.09 -1.73
C LYS A 389 10.33 27.52 -1.58
N SER A 390 9.48 28.53 -1.81
CA SER A 390 9.81 29.95 -1.66
C SER A 390 9.54 30.49 -0.25
N GLY A 391 9.14 29.63 0.70
CA GLY A 391 8.84 30.04 2.07
C GLY A 391 7.46 30.71 2.23
N THR A 392 6.54 30.48 1.30
CA THR A 392 5.16 31.00 1.38
C THR A 392 4.24 29.94 1.95
N GLU A 393 3.34 30.31 2.86
CA GLU A 393 2.30 29.39 3.36
C GLU A 393 1.31 29.03 2.25
N GLN A 394 1.00 27.74 2.15
CA GLN A 394 0.05 27.16 1.22
C GLN A 394 -0.95 26.29 1.97
N LEU A 395 -2.23 26.64 1.91
CA LEU A 395 -3.31 25.81 2.43
C LEU A 395 -3.80 24.88 1.31
N TRP A 396 -3.59 23.58 1.50
CA TRP A 396 -4.08 22.56 0.58
C TRP A 396 -5.40 21.99 1.08
N SER A 397 -6.40 21.91 0.22
CA SER A 397 -7.71 21.33 0.54
C SER A 397 -8.13 20.25 -0.45
N ILE A 398 -8.77 19.19 0.03
CA ILE A 398 -9.33 18.11 -0.78
C ILE A 398 -10.80 17.93 -0.40
N ARG A 399 -11.70 18.01 -1.40
CA ARG A 399 -13.16 17.97 -1.22
C ARG A 399 -13.83 17.08 -2.28
N GLU A 400 -14.82 16.31 -1.88
CA GLU A 400 -15.57 15.43 -2.80
C GLU A 400 -16.50 16.27 -3.69
N ILE A 401 -16.62 15.85 -4.95
CA ILE A 401 -17.59 16.40 -5.90
C ILE A 401 -18.82 15.48 -5.89
N CYS A 402 -19.96 16.01 -5.44
CA CYS A 402 -21.18 15.24 -5.21
C CYS A 402 -22.33 15.58 -6.16
N SER A 403 -22.06 16.35 -7.22
CA SER A 403 -23.05 16.70 -8.24
C SER A 403 -22.44 16.74 -9.63
N ALA A 404 -23.22 16.35 -10.65
CA ALA A 404 -22.70 16.44 -12.01
C ALA A 404 -22.52 17.89 -12.48
N LYS A 405 -23.20 18.88 -11.87
CA LYS A 405 -22.97 20.31 -12.13
C LYS A 405 -21.54 20.69 -11.74
N GLU A 406 -21.09 20.27 -10.57
CA GLU A 406 -19.73 20.49 -10.11
C GLU A 406 -18.70 19.69 -10.93
N LEU A 407 -19.02 18.45 -11.36
CA LEU A 407 -18.11 17.70 -12.26
C LEU A 407 -17.92 18.41 -13.60
N VAL A 408 -18.98 18.99 -14.16
CA VAL A 408 -18.90 19.79 -15.39
C VAL A 408 -18.07 21.05 -15.16
N ALA A 409 -18.30 21.77 -14.05
CA ALA A 409 -17.52 22.96 -13.71
C ALA A 409 -16.03 22.64 -13.52
N GLU A 410 -15.73 21.55 -12.81
CA GLU A 410 -14.37 21.06 -12.62
C GLU A 410 -13.75 20.65 -13.97
N GLY A 411 -14.48 19.89 -14.78
CA GLY A 411 -14.03 19.47 -16.12
C GLY A 411 -13.70 20.65 -17.04
N ARG A 412 -14.52 21.71 -17.03
CA ARG A 412 -14.29 22.97 -17.76
C ARG A 412 -13.04 23.68 -17.26
N LYS A 413 -12.90 23.85 -15.94
CA LYS A 413 -11.77 24.56 -15.33
C LYS A 413 -10.44 23.83 -15.54
N MET A 414 -10.49 22.50 -15.52
CA MET A 414 -9.32 21.61 -15.63
C MET A 414 -9.06 21.11 -17.06
N HIS A 415 -9.93 21.40 -18.02
CA HIS A 415 -9.86 20.90 -19.41
C HIS A 415 -9.69 19.37 -19.51
N HIS A 416 -10.58 18.62 -18.83
CA HIS A 416 -10.62 17.16 -18.89
C HIS A 416 -12.03 16.59 -18.73
N CYS A 417 -12.21 15.31 -19.05
CA CYS A 417 -13.51 14.66 -19.25
C CYS A 417 -14.21 14.17 -17.96
N VAL A 418 -13.93 14.74 -16.80
CA VAL A 418 -14.42 14.22 -15.51
C VAL A 418 -15.96 14.23 -15.39
N ALA A 419 -16.65 15.08 -16.15
CA ALA A 419 -18.10 15.09 -16.27
C ALA A 419 -18.71 13.71 -16.64
N THR A 420 -17.94 12.88 -17.36
CA THR A 420 -18.38 11.54 -17.80
C THR A 420 -18.48 10.50 -16.69
N TYR A 421 -18.01 10.83 -15.48
CA TYR A 421 -18.02 9.96 -14.31
C TYR A 421 -19.31 10.10 -13.47
N ALA A 422 -20.22 11.01 -13.82
CA ALA A 422 -21.46 11.27 -13.08
C ALA A 422 -22.25 10.00 -12.73
N TRP A 423 -22.41 9.10 -13.71
CA TRP A 423 -23.14 7.84 -13.55
C TRP A 423 -22.45 6.85 -12.59
N THR A 424 -21.12 6.73 -12.65
CA THR A 424 -20.37 5.85 -11.74
C THR A 424 -20.32 6.44 -10.32
N CYS A 425 -20.36 7.77 -10.20
CA CYS A 425 -20.44 8.44 -8.91
C CYS A 425 -21.81 8.28 -8.26
N SER A 426 -22.90 8.41 -9.03
CA SER A 426 -24.25 8.25 -8.50
C SER A 426 -24.54 6.84 -7.99
N ARG A 427 -23.84 5.83 -8.51
CA ARG A 427 -23.90 4.43 -8.05
C ARG A 427 -22.94 4.11 -6.90
N GLY A 428 -22.09 5.06 -6.49
CA GLY A 428 -21.10 4.86 -5.43
C GLY A 428 -19.94 3.94 -5.81
N GLU A 429 -19.74 3.67 -7.11
CA GLU A 429 -18.63 2.83 -7.58
C GLU A 429 -17.31 3.60 -7.59
N ARG A 430 -17.38 4.90 -7.90
CA ARG A 430 -16.26 5.83 -7.93
C ARG A 430 -16.63 7.09 -7.16
N SER A 431 -15.66 7.75 -6.54
CA SER A 431 -15.83 9.13 -6.07
C SER A 431 -14.78 10.04 -6.67
N ILE A 432 -15.20 11.26 -7.02
CA ILE A 432 -14.34 12.27 -7.63
C ILE A 432 -14.09 13.36 -6.61
N TRP A 433 -12.84 13.79 -6.50
CA TRP A 433 -12.43 14.81 -5.54
C TRP A 433 -11.69 15.92 -6.26
N ARG A 434 -11.88 17.15 -5.80
CA ARG A 434 -11.05 18.30 -6.22
C ARG A 434 -10.01 18.56 -5.15
N MET A 435 -8.80 18.86 -5.60
CA MET A 435 -7.70 19.30 -4.76
C MET A 435 -7.31 20.72 -5.16
N GLU A 436 -7.28 21.61 -4.18
CA GLU A 436 -7.06 23.03 -4.36
C GLU A 436 -5.92 23.49 -3.47
N VAL A 437 -5.23 24.54 -3.89
CA VAL A 437 -4.18 25.19 -3.11
C VAL A 437 -4.48 26.68 -3.01
N GLU A 438 -4.50 27.20 -1.80
CA GLU A 438 -4.54 28.62 -1.53
C GLU A 438 -3.15 29.11 -1.15
N SER A 439 -2.67 30.17 -1.79
CA SER A 439 -1.37 30.79 -1.49
C SER A 439 -1.49 32.29 -1.61
N SER A 440 -1.19 33.02 -0.54
CA SER A 440 -1.29 34.50 -0.51
C SER A 440 -2.67 35.02 -0.93
N GLY A 441 -3.74 34.31 -0.56
CA GLY A 441 -5.14 34.65 -0.92
C GLY A 441 -5.55 34.30 -2.36
N LEU A 442 -4.63 33.74 -3.18
CA LEU A 442 -4.95 33.20 -4.50
C LEU A 442 -5.33 31.74 -4.38
N HIS A 443 -6.51 31.39 -4.89
CA HIS A 443 -7.03 30.02 -4.89
C HIS A 443 -6.86 29.37 -6.26
N GLU A 444 -6.08 28.29 -6.33
CA GLU A 444 -5.78 27.55 -7.55
C GLU A 444 -6.25 26.10 -7.48
N LYS A 445 -6.79 25.62 -8.60
CA LYS A 445 -7.15 24.21 -8.79
C LYS A 445 -5.89 23.41 -9.11
N ALA A 446 -5.53 22.47 -8.25
CA ALA A 446 -4.32 21.66 -8.42
C ALA A 446 -4.62 20.39 -9.21
N LEU A 447 -5.48 19.52 -8.67
CA LEU A 447 -5.78 18.20 -9.24
C LEU A 447 -7.25 17.84 -9.10
N THR A 448 -7.73 17.00 -10.02
CA THR A 448 -8.97 16.24 -9.89
C THR A 448 -8.61 14.76 -9.70
N LEU A 449 -9.14 14.16 -8.66
CA LEU A 449 -8.80 12.82 -8.19
C LEU A 449 -9.97 11.88 -8.42
N GLU A 450 -9.67 10.63 -8.77
CA GLU A 450 -10.63 9.54 -8.85
C GLU A 450 -10.27 8.48 -7.82
N VAL A 451 -11.24 8.12 -6.98
CA VAL A 451 -11.13 7.08 -5.96
C VAL A 451 -12.04 5.91 -6.34
N ASP A 452 -11.48 4.72 -6.34
CA ASP A 452 -12.24 3.47 -6.41
C ASP A 452 -12.69 3.09 -4.98
N VAL A 453 -14.01 3.15 -4.76
CA VAL A 453 -14.62 3.04 -3.42
C VAL A 453 -14.45 1.62 -2.86
N ALA A 454 -14.57 0.60 -3.71
CA ALA A 454 -14.45 -0.79 -3.30
C ALA A 454 -13.02 -1.14 -2.87
N THR A 455 -12.02 -0.67 -3.63
CA THR A 455 -10.60 -0.96 -3.38
C THR A 455 -9.92 0.07 -2.48
N ARG A 456 -10.63 1.14 -2.07
CA ARG A 456 -10.10 2.25 -1.28
C ARG A 456 -8.81 2.83 -1.87
N THR A 457 -8.77 2.98 -3.20
CA THR A 457 -7.56 3.37 -3.92
C THR A 457 -7.81 4.63 -4.73
N ILE A 458 -6.94 5.64 -4.60
CA ILE A 458 -6.88 6.78 -5.51
C ILE A 458 -6.30 6.26 -6.83
N VAL A 459 -7.16 6.00 -7.82
CA VAL A 459 -6.78 5.36 -9.08
C VAL A 459 -6.33 6.36 -10.16
N GLN A 460 -6.70 7.64 -10.02
CA GLN A 460 -6.29 8.69 -10.95
C GLN A 460 -6.12 10.04 -10.24
N ALA A 461 -5.12 10.83 -10.64
CA ALA A 461 -4.92 12.21 -10.22
C ALA A 461 -4.45 13.09 -11.41
N ARG A 462 -5.34 13.95 -11.92
CA ARG A 462 -5.09 14.75 -13.13
C ARG A 462 -5.15 16.24 -12.83
N GLY A 463 -4.11 16.96 -13.22
CA GLY A 463 -4.14 18.42 -13.24
C GLY A 463 -4.73 18.95 -14.54
N LYS A 464 -4.67 20.29 -14.70
CA LYS A 464 -5.13 20.98 -15.91
C LYS A 464 -4.56 20.34 -17.19
N TRP A 465 -5.39 20.11 -18.20
CA TRP A 465 -5.04 19.43 -19.47
C TRP A 465 -4.56 17.99 -19.29
N ASN A 466 -5.13 17.25 -18.33
CA ASN A 466 -4.72 15.89 -17.99
C ASN A 466 -3.23 15.75 -17.61
N ARG A 467 -2.58 16.84 -17.16
CA ARG A 467 -1.18 16.76 -16.69
C ARG A 467 -1.08 15.81 -15.49
N LEU A 468 0.10 15.23 -15.32
CA LEU A 468 0.40 14.43 -14.14
C LEU A 468 0.54 15.31 -12.89
N ALA A 469 0.28 14.72 -11.74
CA ALA A 469 0.66 15.29 -10.46
C ALA A 469 2.18 15.56 -10.40
N THR A 470 2.55 16.61 -9.71
CA THR A 470 3.93 16.94 -9.32
C THR A 470 4.30 16.19 -8.03
N ASP A 471 5.58 16.21 -7.63
CA ASP A 471 6.00 15.56 -6.39
C ASP A 471 5.41 16.20 -5.13
N ALA A 472 5.25 17.53 -5.13
CA ALA A 472 4.61 18.25 -4.04
C ALA A 472 3.13 17.85 -3.89
N GLU A 473 2.41 17.79 -5.00
CA GLU A 473 1.01 17.33 -5.03
C GLU A 473 0.89 15.87 -4.59
N ARG A 474 1.79 14.99 -5.07
CA ARG A 474 1.83 13.58 -4.62
C ARG A 474 2.07 13.45 -3.11
N ALA A 475 2.89 14.33 -2.52
CA ALA A 475 3.13 14.29 -1.08
C ALA A 475 1.85 14.64 -0.28
N VAL A 476 1.05 15.59 -0.75
CA VAL A 476 -0.28 15.91 -0.17
C VAL A 476 -1.22 14.70 -0.31
N LEU A 477 -1.26 14.05 -1.48
CA LEU A 477 -2.09 12.86 -1.69
C LEU A 477 -1.73 11.69 -0.77
N ARG A 478 -0.44 11.47 -0.49
CA ARG A 478 -0.01 10.41 0.46
C ARG A 478 -0.48 10.69 1.88
N GLU A 479 -0.44 11.96 2.30
CA GLU A 479 -0.87 12.38 3.63
C GLU A 479 -2.39 12.27 3.80
N TRP A 480 -3.13 12.69 2.77
CA TRP A 480 -4.57 12.43 2.71
C TRP A 480 -4.89 10.94 2.72
N GLY A 481 -4.17 10.15 1.91
CA GLY A 481 -4.33 8.70 1.87
C GLY A 481 -4.14 8.04 3.24
N ALA A 482 -3.10 8.42 3.97
CA ALA A 482 -2.85 7.95 5.32
C ALA A 482 -3.99 8.32 6.30
N THR A 483 -4.53 9.54 6.19
CA THR A 483 -5.59 10.03 7.08
C THR A 483 -6.95 9.42 6.76
N ALA A 484 -7.28 9.28 5.47
CA ALA A 484 -8.54 8.75 4.98
C ALA A 484 -8.58 7.21 4.88
N GLY A 485 -7.46 6.53 5.11
CA GLY A 485 -7.34 5.08 4.90
C GLY A 485 -7.41 4.67 3.43
N LEU A 486 -6.93 5.53 2.54
CA LEU A 486 -6.87 5.33 1.09
C LEU A 486 -5.45 4.99 0.62
N LYS A 487 -5.33 4.12 -0.37
CA LYS A 487 -4.07 3.77 -1.04
C LYS A 487 -3.85 4.70 -2.23
N LEU A 488 -2.65 5.25 -2.40
CA LEU A 488 -2.32 6.01 -3.61
C LEU A 488 -1.94 5.04 -4.73
N GLY A 489 -2.75 5.02 -5.78
CA GLY A 489 -2.46 4.28 -7.01
C GLY A 489 -1.19 4.84 -7.67
N LYS A 490 -0.37 3.94 -8.20
CA LYS A 490 0.98 4.27 -8.66
C LYS A 490 1.00 5.10 -9.96
N TYR A 491 -0.04 5.00 -10.77
CA TYR A 491 -0.26 5.84 -11.96
C TYR A 491 -1.33 6.92 -11.75
N ALA A 492 -1.72 7.16 -10.49
CA ALA A 492 -2.56 8.28 -10.13
C ALA A 492 -1.89 9.58 -10.57
#